data_AF-A0A7Y8LPK5-F1
#
_entry.id   AF-A0A7Y8LPK5-F1
#
_cell.length_a   1.000
_cell.length_b   1.000
_cell.length_c   1.000
_cell.angle_alpha   90.00
_cell.angle_beta   90.00
_cell.angle_gamma   90.00
#
_symmetry.space_group_name_H-M   'P 1'
#
loop_
_entity.id
_entity.type
_entity.pdbx_description
1 polymer ?
#
loop_
_entity_poly.entity_id
_entity_poly.type
_entity_poly.pdbx_seq_one_letter_code
_entity_poly.pdbx_strand_id
1 'polypeptide(L)'
;MINLKRIAILAMILSIMLLLWQSNQTMSQPQIPKPGIKPEELRKPLPPPALAPITNVHIPECSGGTVGPARLVITWSYGTGVRPEKVVIDVQRGTEGSVLMPKGTLIEVSGTETRKEVTIFRLYDVPYTVIFKAVYPPWGERTYTFTKRCGE
;
A
#
# COMPACT_ATOMS: atom_id res chain seq x y z
N MET A 1 -13.05 -57.26 56.34
CA MET A 1 -12.40 -56.08 56.95
C MET A 1 -12.00 -55.11 55.85
N ILE A 2 -12.79 -54.05 55.64
CA ILE A 2 -12.49 -53.04 54.62
C ILE A 2 -11.31 -52.20 55.12
N ASN A 3 -10.28 -52.10 54.29
CA ASN A 3 -8.97 -51.58 54.66
C ASN A 3 -9.04 -50.05 54.80
N LEU A 4 -9.05 -49.56 56.04
CA LEU A 4 -9.27 -48.15 56.40
C LEU A 4 -8.35 -47.17 55.63
N LYS A 5 -7.15 -47.63 55.27
CA LYS A 5 -6.20 -46.88 54.43
C LYS A 5 -6.71 -46.61 53.01
N ARG A 6 -7.45 -47.53 52.40
CA ARG A 6 -7.99 -47.36 51.04
C ARG A 6 -9.17 -46.38 51.01
N ILE A 7 -9.97 -46.34 52.08
CA ILE A 7 -11.08 -45.37 52.23
C ILE A 7 -10.52 -43.95 52.36
N ALA A 8 -9.45 -43.76 53.15
CA ALA A 8 -8.82 -42.45 53.31
C ALA A 8 -8.25 -41.89 52.00
N ILE A 9 -7.62 -42.75 51.18
CA ILE A 9 -7.08 -42.36 49.88
C ILE A 9 -8.20 -42.00 48.89
N LEU A 10 -9.27 -42.78 48.85
CA LEU A 10 -10.43 -42.50 48.00
C LEU A 10 -11.12 -41.19 48.38
N ALA A 11 -11.27 -40.91 49.69
CA ALA A 11 -11.85 -39.66 50.18
C ALA A 11 -10.99 -38.44 49.83
N MET A 12 -9.66 -38.57 49.89
CA MET A 12 -8.73 -37.50 49.52
C MET A 12 -8.79 -37.21 48.01
N ILE A 13 -8.85 -38.24 47.16
CA ILE A 13 -8.96 -38.08 45.70
C ILE A 13 -10.30 -37.44 45.34
N LEU A 14 -11.41 -37.83 45.98
CA LEU A 14 -12.72 -37.20 45.78
C LEU A 14 -12.73 -35.73 46.19
N SER A 15 -12.05 -35.38 47.29
CA SER A 15 -11.92 -33.99 47.75
C SER A 15 -11.13 -33.13 46.75
N ILE A 16 -10.06 -33.65 46.17
CA ILE A 16 -9.25 -32.93 45.16
C ILE A 16 -10.05 -32.74 43.87
N MET A 17 -10.79 -33.75 43.43
CA MET A 17 -11.67 -33.63 42.26
C MET A 17 -12.80 -32.61 42.48
N LEU A 18 -13.38 -32.53 43.69
CA LEU A 18 -14.40 -31.54 44.04
C LEU A 18 -13.86 -30.10 44.00
N LEU A 19 -12.64 -29.90 44.50
CA LEU A 19 -11.97 -28.60 44.50
C LEU A 19 -11.66 -28.13 43.08
N LEU A 20 -11.22 -29.03 42.19
CA LEU A 20 -10.98 -28.73 40.78
C LEU A 20 -12.27 -28.38 40.01
N TRP A 21 -13.39 -29.03 40.36
CA TRP A 21 -14.70 -28.71 39.78
C TRP A 21 -15.20 -27.31 40.21
N GLN A 22 -14.98 -26.93 41.47
CA GLN A 22 -15.42 -25.62 41.99
C GLN A 22 -14.64 -24.45 41.38
N SER A 23 -13.35 -24.62 41.05
CA SER A 23 -12.53 -23.60 40.37
C SER A 23 -12.98 -23.28 38.93
N ASN A 24 -13.70 -24.18 38.26
CA ASN A 24 -14.22 -23.92 36.90
C ASN A 24 -15.52 -23.11 36.87
N GLN A 25 -16.11 -22.77 38.02
CA GLN A 25 -17.35 -21.98 38.09
C GLN A 25 -17.17 -20.55 38.61
N THR A 26 -15.94 -20.03 38.60
CA THR A 26 -15.71 -18.64 39.01
C THR A 26 -16.05 -17.67 37.88
N MET A 27 -17.25 -17.08 38.02
CA MET A 27 -17.67 -15.77 37.50
C MET A 27 -17.93 -15.63 35.99
N SER A 28 -19.10 -16.10 35.57
CA SER A 28 -19.93 -15.29 34.68
C SER A 28 -20.35 -14.03 35.45
N GLN A 29 -19.60 -12.95 35.32
CA GLN A 29 -20.01 -11.64 35.78
C GLN A 29 -21.38 -11.29 35.12
N PRO A 30 -22.43 -10.94 35.87
CA PRO A 30 -23.58 -10.29 35.27
C PRO A 30 -23.08 -8.95 34.74
N GLN A 31 -22.99 -8.82 33.42
CA GLN A 31 -22.82 -7.51 32.80
C GLN A 31 -24.06 -6.70 33.14
N ILE A 32 -23.96 -5.85 34.17
CA ILE A 32 -24.92 -4.78 34.40
C ILE A 32 -24.87 -3.92 33.13
N PRO A 33 -25.93 -3.85 32.31
CA PRO A 33 -25.91 -3.01 31.13
C PRO A 33 -25.83 -1.57 31.62
N LYS A 34 -24.70 -0.89 31.37
CA LYS A 34 -24.67 0.58 31.45
C LYS A 34 -25.74 1.08 30.47
N PRO A 35 -26.74 1.86 30.93
CA PRO A 35 -27.72 2.42 30.02
C PRO A 35 -27.04 3.54 29.22
N GLY A 36 -27.12 3.47 27.89
CA GLY A 36 -27.08 4.68 27.08
C GLY A 36 -26.01 4.86 26.00
N ILE A 37 -25.33 3.83 25.50
CA ILE A 37 -24.65 3.93 24.20
C ILE A 37 -24.95 2.66 23.40
N LYS A 38 -25.75 2.80 22.35
CA LYS A 38 -25.99 1.70 21.38
C LYS A 38 -24.63 1.35 20.75
N PRO A 39 -24.13 0.11 20.83
CA PRO A 39 -22.87 -0.30 20.19
C PRO A 39 -22.84 -0.04 18.67
N GLU A 40 -24.02 0.06 18.06
CA GLU A 40 -24.22 0.35 16.64
C GLU A 40 -23.73 1.73 16.17
N GLU A 41 -23.55 2.72 17.07
CA GLU A 41 -23.16 4.08 16.67
C GLU A 41 -21.64 4.27 16.53
N LEU A 42 -20.83 3.29 16.97
CA LEU A 42 -19.35 3.34 16.94
C LEU A 42 -18.74 2.60 15.74
N ARG A 43 -19.49 2.43 14.64
CA ARG A 43 -18.95 1.88 13.39
C ARG A 43 -19.39 2.70 12.18
N LYS A 44 -19.25 4.02 12.24
CA LYS A 44 -19.12 4.76 10.97
C LYS A 44 -17.85 4.24 10.29
N PRO A 45 -17.95 3.68 9.06
CA PRO A 45 -16.77 3.33 8.30
C PRO A 45 -15.88 4.56 8.22
N LEU A 46 -14.61 4.44 8.61
CA LEU A 46 -13.65 5.52 8.37
C LEU A 46 -13.67 5.80 6.86
N PRO A 47 -13.73 7.07 6.44
CA PRO A 47 -13.62 7.38 5.04
C PRO A 47 -12.30 6.81 4.51
N PRO A 48 -12.26 6.29 3.26
CA PRO A 48 -11.03 5.83 2.65
C PRO A 48 -9.94 6.90 2.77
N PRO A 49 -8.69 6.52 3.06
CA PRO A 49 -7.61 7.49 3.14
C PRO A 49 -7.43 8.22 1.80
N ALA A 50 -7.08 9.50 1.85
CA ALA A 50 -6.75 10.25 0.65
C ALA A 50 -5.50 9.63 -0.01
N LEU A 51 -5.54 9.41 -1.33
CA LEU A 51 -4.40 8.91 -2.10
C LEU A 51 -3.54 10.08 -2.59
N ALA A 52 -2.23 10.01 -2.35
CA ALA A 52 -1.29 11.05 -2.72
C ALA A 52 -1.16 11.16 -4.25
N PRO A 53 -1.51 12.29 -4.87
CA PRO A 53 -1.31 12.46 -6.31
C PRO A 53 0.17 12.60 -6.67
N ILE A 54 0.54 12.23 -7.89
CA ILE A 54 1.85 12.61 -8.45
C ILE A 54 1.74 14.04 -8.95
N THR A 55 2.71 14.88 -8.59
CA THR A 55 2.76 16.32 -8.90
C THR A 55 4.19 16.75 -9.24
N ASN A 56 4.35 18.01 -9.67
CA ASN A 56 5.66 18.65 -9.91
C ASN A 56 6.61 17.78 -10.74
N VAL A 57 6.11 17.23 -11.84
CA VAL A 57 6.91 16.42 -12.77
C VAL A 57 7.82 17.35 -13.56
N HIS A 58 9.09 17.02 -13.68
CA HIS A 58 10.09 17.76 -14.47
C HIS A 58 11.05 16.82 -15.18
N ILE A 59 11.68 17.31 -16.26
CA ILE A 59 12.78 16.64 -16.95
C ILE A 59 14.02 17.54 -16.85
N PRO A 60 14.69 17.62 -15.68
CA PRO A 60 15.77 18.58 -15.46
C PRO A 60 17.01 18.32 -16.31
N GLU A 61 17.27 17.07 -16.69
CA GLU A 61 18.48 16.69 -17.41
C GLU A 61 18.11 15.76 -18.57
N CYS A 62 18.76 15.99 -19.72
CA CYS A 62 18.78 15.03 -20.81
C CYS A 62 20.16 15.00 -21.47
N SER A 63 20.49 13.85 -22.04
CA SER A 63 21.74 13.66 -22.79
C SER A 63 21.52 12.71 -23.96
N GLY A 64 22.38 12.79 -24.97
CA GLY A 64 22.25 12.04 -26.23
C GLY A 64 21.90 12.97 -27.40
N GLY A 65 21.42 12.38 -28.48
CA GLY A 65 21.14 13.11 -29.71
C GLY A 65 19.96 12.54 -30.50
N THR A 66 19.80 13.04 -31.72
CA THR A 66 18.74 12.59 -32.65
C THR A 66 19.07 11.26 -33.33
N VAL A 67 20.27 10.71 -33.07
CA VAL A 67 20.75 9.44 -33.62
C VAL A 67 21.25 8.57 -32.47
N GLY A 68 20.58 7.44 -32.23
CA GLY A 68 20.93 6.50 -31.17
C GLY A 68 20.39 6.90 -29.79
N PRO A 69 20.55 6.01 -28.79
CA PRO A 69 19.90 6.12 -27.49
C PRO A 69 20.25 7.42 -26.79
N ALA A 70 19.23 8.00 -26.17
CA ALA A 70 19.32 9.19 -25.35
C ALA A 70 18.77 8.89 -23.95
N ARG A 71 19.01 9.81 -23.01
CA ARG A 71 18.64 9.67 -21.60
C ARG A 71 17.84 10.88 -21.18
N LEU A 72 16.81 10.65 -20.39
CA LEU A 72 16.03 11.66 -19.70
C LEU A 72 16.08 11.37 -18.21
N VAL A 73 16.38 12.36 -17.39
CA VAL A 73 16.18 12.28 -15.95
C VAL A 73 14.81 12.89 -15.66
N ILE A 74 13.93 12.11 -15.06
CA ILE A 74 12.59 12.55 -14.68
C ILE A 74 12.54 12.67 -13.16
N THR A 75 12.03 13.79 -12.67
CA THR A 75 11.76 14.02 -11.24
C THR A 75 10.29 14.30 -11.02
N TRP A 76 9.75 13.90 -9.87
CA TRP A 76 8.37 14.17 -9.48
C TRP A 76 8.23 14.30 -7.96
N SER A 77 7.05 14.66 -7.50
CA SER A 77 6.70 14.72 -6.08
C SER A 77 5.38 14.01 -5.82
N TYR A 78 5.13 13.69 -4.55
CA TYR A 78 3.83 13.21 -4.10
C TYR A 78 3.13 14.32 -3.31
N GLY A 79 1.85 14.54 -3.60
CA GLY A 79 0.99 15.38 -2.78
C GLY A 79 0.66 14.74 -1.43
N THR A 80 -0.31 15.31 -0.72
CA THR A 80 -0.77 14.78 0.57
C THR A 80 -1.57 13.50 0.39
N GLY A 81 -1.39 12.54 1.31
CA GLY A 81 -2.12 11.27 1.32
C GLY A 81 -1.21 10.04 1.37
N VAL A 82 -1.82 8.88 1.14
CA VAL A 82 -1.15 7.59 1.05
C VAL A 82 -0.39 7.52 -0.27
N ARG A 83 0.92 7.26 -0.19
CA ARG A 83 1.78 7.05 -1.37
C ARG A 83 1.46 5.74 -2.07
N PRO A 84 1.72 5.63 -3.38
CA PRO A 84 1.59 4.35 -4.06
C PRO A 84 2.62 3.37 -3.50
N GLU A 85 2.37 2.08 -3.67
CA GLU A 85 3.37 1.05 -3.43
C GLU A 85 4.40 1.03 -4.57
N LYS A 86 3.91 1.19 -5.79
CA LYS A 86 4.73 1.21 -7.00
C LYS A 86 4.20 2.16 -8.06
N VAL A 87 5.09 2.60 -8.93
CA VAL A 87 4.78 3.49 -10.04
C VAL A 87 5.41 2.95 -11.31
N VAL A 88 4.61 2.84 -12.37
CA VAL A 88 5.09 2.50 -13.72
C VAL A 88 5.14 3.78 -14.54
N ILE A 89 6.28 4.06 -15.14
CA ILE A 89 6.54 5.26 -15.94
C ILE A 89 6.62 4.84 -17.41
N ASP A 90 5.87 5.52 -18.27
CA ASP A 90 5.95 5.44 -19.72
C ASP A 90 6.26 6.83 -20.28
N VAL A 91 7.18 6.90 -21.25
CA VAL A 91 7.62 8.15 -21.87
C VAL A 91 7.39 8.08 -23.37
N GLN A 92 6.48 8.92 -23.85
CA GLN A 92 6.06 8.99 -25.24
C GLN A 92 6.42 10.34 -25.86
N ARG A 93 6.55 10.39 -27.19
CA ARG A 93 6.78 11.62 -27.94
C ARG A 93 5.43 12.23 -28.33
N GLY A 94 5.24 13.53 -28.06
CA GLY A 94 3.93 14.21 -28.06
C GLY A 94 3.08 14.18 -29.36
N THR A 95 3.63 13.73 -30.49
CA THR A 95 2.91 13.66 -31.79
C THR A 95 2.79 12.25 -32.37
N GLU A 96 3.30 11.24 -31.68
CA GLU A 96 3.27 9.86 -32.19
C GLU A 96 2.38 8.97 -31.34
N GLY A 97 1.12 8.84 -31.78
CA GLY A 97 0.38 7.59 -31.62
C GLY A 97 0.85 6.51 -32.60
N SER A 98 2.12 6.52 -33.03
CA SER A 98 2.59 5.77 -34.19
C SER A 98 3.31 4.47 -33.80
N VAL A 99 2.78 3.40 -34.36
CA VAL A 99 3.10 1.98 -34.19
C VAL A 99 4.45 1.58 -34.84
N LEU A 100 5.45 2.46 -34.86
CA LEU A 100 6.74 2.17 -35.54
C LEU A 100 7.99 2.63 -34.78
N MET A 101 7.83 3.08 -33.54
CA MET A 101 8.86 3.11 -32.51
C MET A 101 8.34 2.29 -31.33
N PRO A 102 9.07 1.27 -30.81
CA PRO A 102 8.55 0.44 -29.74
C PRO A 102 8.22 1.37 -28.58
N LYS A 103 6.97 1.27 -28.14
CA LYS A 103 6.34 1.98 -27.03
C LYS A 103 7.38 2.34 -25.98
N GLY A 104 7.29 3.57 -25.47
CA GLY A 104 8.23 4.14 -24.51
C GLY A 104 8.72 3.15 -23.45
N THR A 105 9.91 3.39 -22.92
CA THR A 105 10.49 2.47 -21.94
C THR A 105 9.60 2.43 -20.69
N LEU A 106 8.92 1.29 -20.51
CA LEU A 106 8.16 1.00 -19.30
C LEU A 106 9.13 0.73 -18.17
N ILE A 107 9.09 1.57 -17.14
CA ILE A 107 9.98 1.47 -15.99
C ILE A 107 9.13 1.40 -14.75
N GLU A 108 9.30 0.32 -13.98
CA GLU A 108 8.71 0.20 -12.65
C GLU A 108 9.68 0.75 -11.59
N VAL A 109 9.15 1.56 -10.68
CA VAL A 109 9.87 2.14 -9.54
C VAL A 109 9.04 1.98 -8.27
N SER A 110 9.72 2.01 -7.12
CA SER A 110 9.06 2.08 -5.80
C SER A 110 8.27 3.38 -5.69
N GLY A 111 7.13 3.35 -4.98
CA GLY A 111 6.37 4.56 -4.66
C GLY A 111 7.04 5.51 -3.64
N THR A 112 8.25 5.18 -3.18
CA THR A 112 9.12 6.09 -2.43
C THR A 112 10.08 6.87 -3.34
N GLU A 113 10.31 6.41 -4.57
CA GLU A 113 11.20 7.07 -5.53
C GLU A 113 10.54 8.36 -6.06
N THR A 114 11.37 9.36 -6.34
CA THR A 114 10.96 10.67 -6.89
C THR A 114 11.86 11.14 -8.03
N ARG A 115 12.79 10.27 -8.48
CA ARG A 115 13.76 10.54 -9.55
C ARG A 115 14.09 9.24 -10.28
N LYS A 116 14.08 9.26 -11.61
CA LYS A 116 14.49 8.11 -12.44
C LYS A 116 15.14 8.55 -13.74
N GLU A 117 16.23 7.88 -14.10
CA GLU A 117 16.80 7.96 -15.45
C GLU A 117 16.07 6.98 -16.37
N VAL A 118 15.62 7.49 -17.52
CA VAL A 118 14.90 6.75 -18.56
C VAL A 118 15.74 6.80 -19.83
N THR A 119 16.00 5.64 -20.43
CA THR A 119 16.60 5.59 -21.77
C THR A 119 15.50 5.71 -22.81
N ILE A 120 15.68 6.58 -23.79
CA ILE A 120 14.79 6.73 -24.95
C ILE A 120 15.61 6.50 -26.22
N PHE A 121 14.97 6.29 -27.36
CA PHE A 121 15.71 6.04 -28.59
C PHE A 121 16.35 7.27 -29.21
N ARG A 122 15.74 8.46 -29.08
CA ARG A 122 16.21 9.71 -29.70
C ARG A 122 15.78 10.91 -28.88
N LEU A 123 16.69 11.86 -28.71
CA LEU A 123 16.41 13.15 -28.11
C LEU A 123 16.06 14.16 -29.21
N TYR A 124 14.88 14.78 -29.09
CA TYR A 124 14.42 15.86 -29.95
C TYR A 124 14.04 17.05 -29.07
N ASP A 125 14.18 18.28 -29.58
CA ASP A 125 13.70 19.48 -28.88
C ASP A 125 12.18 19.65 -29.04
N VAL A 126 11.44 18.67 -28.52
CA VAL A 126 9.97 18.66 -28.50
C VAL A 126 9.48 18.26 -27.10
N PRO A 127 8.23 18.57 -26.76
CA PRO A 127 7.64 18.06 -25.53
C PRO A 127 7.49 16.54 -25.56
N TYR A 128 7.73 15.94 -24.40
CA TYR A 128 7.54 14.52 -24.10
C TYR A 128 6.30 14.35 -23.21
N THR A 129 5.52 13.31 -23.50
CA THR A 129 4.39 12.89 -22.69
C THR A 129 4.87 11.85 -21.69
N VAL A 130 4.91 12.20 -20.41
CA VAL A 130 5.27 11.30 -19.30
C VAL A 130 4.00 10.82 -18.63
N ILE A 131 3.78 9.50 -18.65
CA ILE A 131 2.62 8.84 -18.08
C ILE A 131 3.07 8.04 -16.86
N PHE A 132 2.48 8.33 -15.71
CA PHE A 132 2.68 7.59 -14.47
C PHE A 132 1.44 6.76 -14.17
N LYS A 133 1.60 5.45 -14.05
CA LYS A 133 0.58 4.54 -13.52
C LYS A 133 0.96 4.14 -12.10
N ALA A 134 0.31 4.75 -11.13
CA ALA A 134 0.58 4.57 -9.70
C ALA A 134 -0.41 3.56 -9.08
N VAL A 135 0.12 2.58 -8.34
CA VAL A 135 -0.65 1.47 -7.75
C VAL A 135 -0.75 1.68 -6.24
N TYR A 136 -1.97 1.71 -5.71
CA TYR A 136 -2.30 1.95 -4.31
C TYR A 136 -3.13 0.78 -3.75
N PRO A 137 -2.55 -0.35 -3.34
CA PRO A 137 -3.35 -1.43 -2.77
C PRO A 137 -3.95 -1.03 -1.40
N PRO A 138 -5.19 -1.42 -1.06
CA PRO A 138 -6.22 -2.07 -1.89
C PRO A 138 -7.09 -1.09 -2.71
N TRP A 139 -6.76 0.19 -2.70
CA TRP A 139 -7.53 1.31 -3.26
C TRP A 139 -7.49 1.46 -4.79
N GLY A 140 -6.72 0.64 -5.49
CA GLY A 140 -6.68 0.57 -6.96
C GLY A 140 -5.51 1.31 -7.59
N GLU A 141 -5.68 1.77 -8.83
CA GLU A 141 -4.62 2.39 -9.63
C GLU A 141 -5.05 3.80 -10.09
N ARG A 142 -4.10 4.70 -10.29
CA ARG A 142 -4.32 6.02 -10.88
C ARG A 142 -3.30 6.31 -11.97
N THR A 143 -3.77 6.90 -13.06
CA THR A 143 -2.93 7.33 -14.18
C THR A 143 -2.81 8.85 -14.19
N TYR A 144 -1.59 9.35 -14.29
CA TYR A 144 -1.27 10.77 -14.38
C TYR A 144 -0.46 11.02 -15.65
N THR A 145 -0.85 12.02 -16.45
CA THR A 145 -0.21 12.33 -17.73
C THR A 145 0.29 13.77 -17.70
N PHE A 146 1.55 13.97 -18.05
CA PHE A 146 2.20 15.28 -18.08
C PHE A 146 2.93 15.49 -19.40
N THR A 147 2.89 16.71 -19.93
CA THR A 147 3.63 17.09 -21.14
C THR A 147 4.78 18.01 -20.73
N LYS A 148 6.01 17.49 -20.72
CA LYS A 148 7.20 18.21 -20.24
C LYS A 148 8.28 18.30 -21.31
N ARG A 149 9.06 19.37 -21.28
CA ARG A 149 10.22 19.55 -22.16
C ARG A 149 11.49 19.21 -21.37
N CYS A 150 12.54 18.72 -22.05
CA CYS A 150 13.83 18.60 -21.39
C CYS A 150 14.40 19.98 -21.01
N GLY A 151 14.97 20.08 -19.82
CA GLY A 151 15.66 21.27 -19.30
C GLY A 151 14.71 22.32 -18.73
N GLU A 152 13.48 21.92 -18.39
CA GLU A 152 12.51 22.78 -17.70
C GLU A 152 12.74 22.90 -16.19
#